data_AF-A0AAN1PPV4-F1
#
_entry.id   AF-A0AAN1PPV4-F1
#
_cell.length_a   1.000
_cell.length_b   1.000
_cell.length_c   1.000
_cell.angle_alpha   90.00
_cell.angle_beta   90.00
_cell.angle_gamma   90.00
#
_symmetry.space_group_name_H-M   'P 1'
#
loop_
_entity.id
_entity.type
_entity.pdbx_description
1 polymer ?
#
loop_
_entity_poly.entity_id
_entity_poly.type
_entity_poly.pdbx_seq_one_letter_code
_entity_poly.pdbx_strand_id
1 'polypeptide(L)'
;MTTQWQLTGFELKPESHHNHVVTLQLFRDERTDYRFNLSSQNPKLFVVLENVEETPKITTITASQSVAGQYMDGDYLVLSCEMPLPIQAWMEAFIGRHGELLEERRKKRKGAGRASGN
;
A
#
# COMPACT_ATOMS: atom_id res chain seq x y z
N MET A 1 -20.58 -21.48 -11.96
CA MET A 1 -20.82 -20.03 -11.88
C MET A 1 -19.55 -19.41 -11.33
N THR A 2 -19.02 -18.34 -11.94
CA THR A 2 -17.81 -17.67 -11.47
C THR A 2 -18.24 -16.44 -10.68
N THR A 3 -17.91 -16.39 -9.39
CA THR A 3 -18.21 -15.24 -8.53
C THR A 3 -17.12 -14.18 -8.74
N GLN A 4 -17.53 -12.95 -9.06
CA GLN A 4 -16.61 -11.81 -9.22
C GLN A 4 -16.82 -10.82 -8.08
N TRP A 5 -15.73 -10.49 -7.38
CA TRP A 5 -15.74 -9.51 -6.30
C TRP A 5 -15.24 -8.15 -6.78
N GLN A 6 -15.84 -7.08 -6.27
CA GLN A 6 -15.45 -5.71 -6.56
C GLN A 6 -15.46 -4.88 -5.29
N LEU A 7 -14.41 -4.08 -5.09
CA LEU A 7 -14.33 -3.10 -4.02
C LEU A 7 -14.88 -1.76 -4.51
N THR A 8 -15.97 -1.28 -3.89
CA THR A 8 -16.70 -0.07 -4.32
C THR A 8 -16.19 1.21 -3.67
N GLY A 9 -15.58 1.14 -2.49
CA GLY A 9 -15.06 2.30 -1.78
C GLY A 9 -14.71 2.01 -0.33
N PHE A 10 -14.41 3.08 0.40
CA PHE A 10 -14.08 3.05 1.83
C PHE A 10 -14.96 4.03 2.59
N GLU A 11 -15.51 3.57 3.71
CA GLU A 11 -16.24 4.40 4.65
C GLU A 11 -15.40 4.61 5.92
N LEU A 12 -15.02 5.86 6.19
CA LEU A 12 -14.13 6.20 7.31
C LEU A 12 -14.87 6.38 8.64
N LYS A 13 -16.20 6.52 8.58
CA LYS A 13 -17.06 6.66 9.75
C LYS A 13 -18.10 5.54 9.68
N PRO A 14 -17.86 4.38 10.30
CA PRO A 14 -18.89 3.36 10.36
C PRO A 14 -20.03 3.90 11.25
N GLU A 15 -21.06 4.47 10.64
CA GLU A 15 -22.25 4.99 11.36
C GLU A 15 -23.18 3.85 11.83
N SER A 16 -22.90 2.61 11.43
CA SER A 16 -23.66 1.41 11.79
C SER A 16 -22.75 0.20 11.94
N HIS A 17 -23.28 -0.86 12.57
CA HIS A 17 -22.63 -2.16 12.75
C HIS A 17 -22.37 -2.83 11.38
N HIS A 18 -21.26 -2.48 10.73
CA HIS A 18 -20.77 -3.23 9.57
C HIS A 18 -19.99 -4.45 10.04
N ASN A 19 -20.26 -5.61 9.44
CA ASN A 19 -19.55 -6.85 9.73
C ASN A 19 -18.12 -6.88 9.17
N HIS A 20 -17.76 -5.90 8.34
CA HIS A 20 -16.51 -5.85 7.60
C HIS A 20 -15.70 -4.59 7.96
N VAL A 21 -15.37 -4.45 9.24
CA VAL A 21 -14.55 -3.33 9.76
C VAL A 21 -13.12 -3.82 9.96
N VAL A 22 -12.17 -3.04 9.47
CA VAL A 22 -10.73 -3.30 9.62
C VAL A 22 -10.00 -2.00 9.94
N THR A 23 -8.89 -2.09 10.66
CA THR A 23 -8.04 -0.94 10.99
C THR A 23 -6.92 -0.79 9.96
N LEU A 24 -6.80 0.40 9.37
CA LEU A 24 -5.62 0.77 8.59
C LEU A 24 -4.51 1.26 9.52
N GLN A 25 -3.36 0.60 9.47
CA GLN A 25 -2.18 0.97 10.25
C GLN A 25 -1.05 1.38 9.32
N LEU A 26 -0.34 2.46 9.67
CA LEU A 26 0.83 2.94 8.93
C LEU A 26 2.11 2.57 9.68
N PHE A 27 3.10 2.07 8.94
CA PHE A 27 4.39 1.64 9.47
C PHE A 27 5.53 2.51 8.95
N ARG A 28 6.60 2.65 9.74
CA ARG A 28 7.72 3.56 9.43
C ARG A 28 8.68 3.01 8.38
N ASP A 29 8.76 1.71 8.23
CA ASP A 29 9.54 1.00 7.21
C ASP A 29 8.87 1.04 5.83
N GLU A 30 7.54 1.16 5.77
CA GLU A 30 6.76 1.24 4.53
C GLU A 30 6.64 2.66 3.93
N ARG A 31 7.26 3.68 4.55
CA ARG A 31 7.10 5.09 4.13
C ARG A 31 7.49 5.37 2.68
N THR A 32 8.52 4.69 2.17
CA THR A 32 8.95 4.83 0.77
C THR A 32 7.84 4.39 -0.17
N ASP A 33 7.17 3.28 0.14
CA ASP A 33 6.05 2.76 -0.65
C ASP A 33 4.85 3.69 -0.58
N TYR A 34 4.55 4.27 0.58
CA TYR A 34 3.46 5.23 0.72
C TYR A 34 3.72 6.48 -0.14
N ARG A 35 4.97 6.97 -0.19
CA ARG A 35 5.35 8.09 -1.06
C ARG A 35 5.22 7.72 -2.53
N PHE A 36 5.66 6.51 -2.91
CA PHE A 36 5.47 6.02 -4.27
C PHE A 36 3.98 5.95 -4.64
N ASN A 37 3.15 5.38 -3.76
CA ASN A 37 1.71 5.28 -3.95
C ASN A 37 1.06 6.67 -4.08
N LEU A 38 1.39 7.63 -3.21
CA LEU A 38 0.91 9.02 -3.30
C LEU A 38 1.36 9.76 -4.56
N SER A 39 2.55 9.43 -5.08
CA SER A 39 3.06 10.01 -6.34
C SER A 39 2.36 9.48 -7.60
N SER A 40 1.53 8.45 -7.45
CA SER A 40 0.75 7.85 -8.54
C SER A 40 -0.35 8.80 -9.02
N GLN A 41 -0.77 8.66 -10.28
CA GLN A 41 -1.91 9.43 -10.79
C GLN A 41 -3.20 9.15 -10.00
N ASN A 42 -3.42 7.89 -9.61
CA ASN A 42 -4.54 7.44 -8.78
C ASN A 42 -3.98 6.64 -7.59
N PRO A 43 -3.72 7.26 -6.42
CA PRO A 43 -3.29 6.54 -5.23
C PRO A 43 -4.37 5.56 -4.77
N LYS A 44 -3.97 4.35 -4.36
CA LYS A 44 -4.89 3.27 -4.04
C LYS A 44 -4.68 2.71 -2.64
N LEU A 45 -5.75 2.21 -2.06
CA LEU A 45 -5.68 1.29 -0.92
C LEU A 45 -5.94 -0.13 -1.39
N PHE A 46 -5.30 -1.07 -0.71
CA PHE A 46 -5.38 -2.49 -1.02
C PHE A 46 -6.05 -3.21 0.15
N VAL A 47 -7.05 -4.03 -0.16
CA VAL A 47 -7.74 -4.88 0.80
C VAL A 47 -7.43 -6.32 0.45
N VAL A 48 -6.98 -7.07 1.44
CA VAL A 48 -6.68 -8.49 1.31
C VAL A 48 -7.82 -9.28 1.93
N LEU A 49 -8.37 -10.20 1.15
CA LEU A 49 -9.44 -11.10 1.54
C LEU A 49 -8.96 -12.55 1.56
N GLU A 50 -9.45 -13.33 2.52
CA GLU A 50 -9.33 -14.78 2.56
C GLU A 50 -10.72 -15.45 2.43
N ASN A 51 -10.76 -16.74 2.11
CA ASN A 51 -11.99 -17.56 2.06
C ASN A 51 -13.09 -17.00 1.13
N VAL A 52 -12.69 -16.54 -0.04
CA VAL A 52 -13.52 -15.83 -1.02
C VAL A 52 -14.66 -16.69 -1.59
N GLU A 53 -14.53 -18.02 -1.53
CA GLU A 53 -15.53 -18.98 -2.03
C GLU A 53 -16.70 -19.21 -1.06
N GLU A 54 -16.50 -19.00 0.25
CA GLU A 54 -17.52 -19.27 1.27
C GLU A 54 -18.03 -17.97 1.90
N THR A 55 -17.18 -17.30 2.69
CA THR A 55 -17.46 -16.03 3.34
C THR A 55 -16.18 -15.20 3.34
N PRO A 56 -16.09 -14.13 2.52
CA PRO A 56 -14.86 -13.36 2.42
C PRO A 56 -14.57 -12.71 3.78
N LYS A 57 -13.39 -12.98 4.29
CA LYS A 57 -12.92 -12.36 5.52
C LYS A 57 -11.83 -11.37 5.19
N ILE A 58 -11.94 -10.15 5.73
CA ILE A 58 -10.90 -9.14 5.58
C ILE A 58 -9.73 -9.53 6.47
N THR A 59 -8.60 -9.83 5.83
CA THR A 59 -7.35 -10.14 6.53
C THR A 59 -6.63 -8.86 6.90
N THR A 60 -6.47 -7.95 5.95
CA THR A 60 -5.77 -6.68 6.18
C THR A 60 -6.14 -5.62 5.15
N ILE A 61 -5.86 -4.36 5.49
CA ILE A 61 -5.88 -3.22 4.59
C ILE A 61 -4.51 -2.52 4.64
N THR A 62 -3.96 -2.19 3.47
CA THR A 62 -2.65 -1.54 3.37
C THR A 62 -2.61 -0.47 2.30
N ALA A 63 -1.74 0.52 2.50
CA ALA A 63 -1.36 1.50 1.49
C ALA A 63 -0.02 1.19 0.81
N SER A 64 0.70 0.13 1.24
CA SER A 64 1.93 -0.32 0.59
C SER A 64 1.61 -1.29 -0.55
N GLN A 65 2.12 -0.99 -1.74
CA GLN A 65 2.03 -1.86 -2.91
C GLN A 65 2.88 -3.12 -2.73
N SER A 66 4.05 -3.01 -2.08
CA SER A 66 4.91 -4.17 -1.82
C SER A 66 4.28 -5.13 -0.82
N VAL A 67 3.64 -4.63 0.24
CA VAL A 67 2.89 -5.48 1.18
C VAL A 67 1.71 -6.14 0.46
N ALA A 68 0.95 -5.40 -0.32
CA ALA A 68 -0.15 -5.98 -1.11
C ALA A 68 0.34 -7.08 -2.07
N GLY A 69 1.49 -6.88 -2.71
CA GLY A 69 2.11 -7.86 -3.61
C GLY A 69 2.46 -9.17 -2.93
N GLN A 70 2.87 -9.16 -1.65
CA GLN A 70 3.18 -10.39 -0.89
C GLN A 70 1.95 -11.31 -0.73
N TYR A 71 0.74 -10.76 -0.79
CA TYR A 71 -0.49 -11.54 -0.71
C TYR A 71 -0.97 -12.06 -2.08
N MET A 72 -0.37 -11.61 -3.19
CA MET A 72 -0.75 -12.09 -4.53
C MET A 72 -0.25 -13.50 -4.84
N ASP A 73 0.78 -13.98 -4.12
CA ASP A 73 1.39 -15.30 -4.34
C ASP A 73 0.71 -16.44 -3.55
N GLY A 74 -0.35 -16.15 -2.78
CA GLY A 74 -1.06 -17.12 -1.93
C GLY A 74 -2.56 -17.25 -2.23
N ASP A 75 -3.30 -17.90 -1.34
CA ASP A 75 -4.76 -18.12 -1.45
C ASP A 75 -5.59 -16.87 -1.09
N TYR A 76 -5.02 -15.68 -1.26
CA TYR A 76 -5.66 -14.41 -0.93
C TYR A 76 -6.15 -13.70 -2.18
N LEU A 77 -7.24 -12.95 -2.03
CA LEU A 77 -7.70 -12.00 -3.05
C LEU A 77 -7.31 -10.58 -2.63
N VAL A 78 -6.48 -9.94 -3.46
CA VAL A 78 -6.12 -8.54 -3.29
C VAL A 78 -7.01 -7.66 -4.16
N LEU A 79 -7.85 -6.86 -3.53
CA LEU A 79 -8.66 -5.84 -4.19
C LEU A 79 -8.04 -4.47 -3.99
N SER A 80 -8.25 -3.56 -4.94
CA SER A 80 -7.80 -2.17 -4.83
C SER A 80 -8.90 -1.18 -5.16
N CYS A 81 -8.91 -0.05 -4.49
CA CYS A 81 -9.83 1.06 -4.76
C CYS A 81 -9.11 2.40 -4.51
N GLU A 82 -9.67 3.48 -5.04
CA GLU A 82 -9.10 4.82 -4.89
C GLU A 82 -9.00 5.21 -3.42
N MET A 83 -7.85 5.78 -3.06
CA MET A 83 -7.57 6.18 -1.70
C MET A 83 -8.39 7.44 -1.34
N PRO A 84 -9.19 7.43 -0.27
CA PRO A 84 -9.92 8.60 0.15
C PRO A 84 -8.99 9.78 0.49
N LEU A 85 -9.37 10.99 0.12
CA LEU A 85 -8.58 12.21 0.37
C LEU A 85 -8.12 12.37 1.84
N PRO A 86 -8.96 12.07 2.87
CA PRO A 86 -8.51 12.14 4.26
C PRO A 86 -7.37 11.17 4.58
N ILE A 87 -7.34 9.99 3.94
CA ILE A 87 -6.27 9.01 4.12
C ILE A 87 -5.00 9.50 3.42
N GLN A 88 -5.10 10.09 2.23
CA GLN A 88 -3.95 10.68 1.54
C GLN A 88 -3.28 11.74 2.41
N ALA A 89 -4.05 12.71 2.92
CA ALA A 89 -3.54 13.77 3.79
C ALA A 89 -2.95 13.22 5.11
N TRP A 90 -3.58 12.19 5.68
CA TRP A 90 -3.06 11.52 6.87
C TRP A 90 -1.72 10.82 6.61
N MET A 91 -1.58 10.14 5.48
CA MET A 91 -0.33 9.51 5.07
C MET A 91 0.77 10.53 4.78
N GLU A 92 0.45 11.64 4.09
CA GLU A 92 1.41 12.74 3.87
C GLU A 92 1.92 13.30 5.20
N ALA A 93 1.02 13.58 6.15
CA ALA A 93 1.39 14.03 7.48
C ALA A 93 2.16 12.97 8.28
N PHE A 94 1.87 11.69 8.09
CA PHE A 94 2.61 10.59 8.70
C PHE A 94 4.05 10.53 8.18
N ILE A 95 4.25 10.62 6.86
CA ILE A 95 5.58 10.66 6.23
C ILE A 95 6.34 11.90 6.71
N GLY A 96 5.73 13.09 6.63
CA GLY A 96 6.36 14.35 7.01
C GLY A 96 6.84 14.40 8.46
N ARG A 97 6.07 13.80 9.40
CA ARG A 97 6.44 13.75 10.83
C ARG A 97 7.59 12.81 11.16
N HIS A 98 7.72 11.71 10.42
CA HIS A 98 8.76 10.71 10.69
C HIS A 98 10.00 10.91 9.83
N GLY A 99 9.94 11.82 8.86
CA GLY A 99 10.94 12.02 7.82
C GLY A 99 10.71 11.10 6.62
N GLU A 100 11.23 11.49 5.47
CA GLU A 100 11.31 10.59 4.33
C GLU A 100 12.53 9.69 4.51
N LEU A 101 12.38 8.40 4.24
CA LEU A 101 13.50 7.62 3.75
C LEU A 101 13.81 8.18 2.37
N LEU A 102 14.46 9.34 2.33
CA LEU A 102 15.12 9.80 1.12
C LEU A 102 16.00 8.62 0.74
N GLU A 103 15.75 8.02 -0.42
CA GLU A 103 16.76 7.21 -1.07
C GLU A 103 17.96 8.14 -1.18
N GLU A 104 18.88 8.04 -0.22
CA GLU A 104 20.16 8.70 -0.30
C GLU A 104 20.72 8.17 -1.62
N ARG A 105 20.59 8.97 -2.68
CA ARG A 105 21.18 8.72 -3.98
C ARG A 105 22.60 8.35 -3.64
N ARG A 106 22.92 7.05 -3.65
CA ARG A 106 24.24 6.56 -3.27
C ARG A 106 25.19 7.37 -4.09
N LYS A 107 25.94 8.28 -3.43
CA LYS A 107 26.93 9.11 -4.11
C LYS A 107 27.80 8.12 -4.85
N LYS A 108 27.67 8.05 -6.19
CA LYS A 108 28.60 7.31 -7.03
C LYS A 108 29.97 7.81 -6.61
N ARG A 109 30.77 6.96 -5.96
CA ARG A 109 32.16 7.29 -5.64
C ARG A 109 32.80 7.68 -6.97
N LYS A 110 33.14 8.95 -7.15
CA LYS A 110 33.98 9.41 -8.25
C LYS A 110 35.31 8.69 -8.08
N GLY A 111 35.57 7.65 -8.87
CA GLY A 111 36.82 6.90 -8.73
C GLY A 111 36.91 5.51 -9.36
N ALA A 112 35.82 4.91 -9.85
CA ALA A 112 35.94 3.72 -10.70
C ALA A 112 36.29 4.15 -12.15
N GLY A 113 37.43 4.83 -12.27
CA GLY A 113 38.05 5.20 -13.53
C GLY A 113 38.55 3.95 -14.25
N ARG A 114 38.28 3.91 -15.54
CA ARG A 114 38.76 2.93 -16.52
C ARG A 114 40.28 2.82 -16.45
N ALA A 115 40.81 1.63 -16.17
CA ALA A 115 42.18 1.29 -16.55
C ALA A 115 42.14 0.76 -17.99
N SER A 116 42.47 1.64 -18.95
CA SER A 116 43.04 1.22 -20.22
C SER A 116 44.55 1.15 -19.98
N GLY A 117 45.19 0.02 -20.26
CA GLY A 117 46.62 -0.12 -20.04
C GLY A 117 47.21 -1.44 -20.55
N ASN A 118 47.61 -1.37 -21.83
CA ASN A 118 48.68 -2.11 -22.51
C ASN A 118 48.59 -3.63 -22.67
#